data_AF-A0A329ZIR6-F1
#
_entry.id   AF-A0A329ZIR6-F1
#
_cell.length_a   1.000
_cell.length_b   1.000
_cell.length_c   1.000
_cell.angle_alpha   90.00
_cell.angle_beta   90.00
_cell.angle_gamma   90.00
#
_symmetry.space_group_name_H-M   'P 1'
#
loop_
_entity.id
_entity.type
_entity.pdbx_description
1 polymer ?
#
loop_
_entity_poly.entity_id
_entity_poly.type
_entity_poly.pdbx_seq_one_letter_code
_entity_poly.pdbx_strand_id
1 'polypeptide(L)'
;MNEIFTKNLIFSTIDDSKNNVKIIDRIRIYLDIGVNVIVCDNLDSIKAIKKIFQHIIILPSKHITNKNELEFYCSNGIKMVFVEKNTNELKEILNLCKKFNIVPILSISNNSDIAFITTQVHLQNAIIAIDGKNIHDSFILKMQIPPQIKTILKNDIHSLNDAYIATSLGFSGIFCDNILDIGAGKFINLLYLAFKSAKNDTFYYKLYSRLAKDSKIINVYLGEKNISIDEIIRLCEIDIDIISFDFNNTNIKYLKNILKTINIINKNILKIGIVQDDKKLFHIQRNFQNNGLLDALEIADLKMFQRIKKVTFAFYLKGSIPVMITQKEKLL
;
A
#
# COMPACT_ATOMS: atom_id res chain seq x y z
N MET A 1 10.25 15.91 -17.82
CA MET A 1 9.81 15.29 -16.55
C MET A 1 10.00 13.78 -16.71
N ASN A 2 10.69 13.10 -15.79
CA ASN A 2 11.09 11.68 -15.98
C ASN A 2 9.82 10.79 -16.00
N GLU A 3 9.61 9.96 -17.02
CA GLU A 3 8.39 9.14 -17.19
C GLU A 3 8.12 8.22 -15.98
N ILE A 4 9.19 7.82 -15.27
CA ILE A 4 9.18 7.05 -14.03
C ILE A 4 8.27 7.71 -12.97
N PHE A 5 8.15 9.04 -12.97
CA PHE A 5 7.30 9.75 -12.03
C PHE A 5 5.81 9.78 -12.42
N THR A 6 5.40 9.23 -13.55
CA THR A 6 3.99 9.30 -14.03
C THR A 6 3.22 7.98 -13.92
N LYS A 7 3.90 6.86 -13.67
CA LYS A 7 3.30 5.52 -13.66
C LYS A 7 3.34 4.91 -12.26
N ASN A 8 2.42 3.98 -11.98
CA ASN A 8 2.54 3.05 -10.86
C ASN A 8 3.64 2.06 -11.19
N LEU A 9 4.64 1.93 -10.31
CA LEU A 9 5.79 1.10 -10.56
C LEU A 9 5.56 -0.32 -10.03
N ILE A 10 5.74 -1.32 -10.88
CA ILE A 10 5.73 -2.73 -10.47
C ILE A 10 7.13 -3.27 -10.76
N PHE A 11 7.81 -3.66 -9.70
CA PHE A 11 9.17 -4.20 -9.74
C PHE A 11 9.11 -5.72 -9.63
N SER A 12 9.94 -6.40 -10.40
CA SER A 12 10.12 -7.85 -10.27
C SER A 12 11.58 -8.22 -10.49
N THR A 13 12.10 -9.09 -9.63
CA THR A 13 13.46 -9.60 -9.71
C THR A 13 13.60 -10.73 -10.73
N ILE A 14 14.74 -10.71 -11.43
CA ILE A 14 15.16 -11.79 -12.31
C ILE A 14 16.37 -12.46 -11.69
N ASP A 15 16.17 -13.73 -11.34
CA ASP A 15 17.23 -14.63 -10.90
C ASP A 15 17.98 -15.19 -12.11
N ASP A 16 19.16 -14.63 -12.35
CA ASP A 16 20.05 -14.97 -13.47
C ASP A 16 20.69 -16.36 -13.35
N SER A 17 20.59 -17.02 -12.19
CA SER A 17 21.11 -18.37 -11.99
C SER A 17 20.39 -19.44 -12.83
N LYS A 18 19.29 -19.07 -13.51
CA LYS A 18 18.40 -19.98 -14.26
C LYS A 18 18.38 -19.68 -15.76
N ASN A 19 19.48 -19.99 -16.48
CA ASN A 19 19.63 -20.03 -17.95
C ASN A 19 19.07 -18.84 -18.77
N ASN A 20 19.96 -18.08 -19.43
CA ASN A 20 19.65 -16.85 -20.21
C ASN A 20 18.52 -16.93 -21.23
N VAL A 21 18.28 -18.09 -21.87
CA VAL A 21 17.16 -18.26 -22.82
C VAL A 21 15.80 -18.13 -22.12
N LYS A 22 15.69 -18.52 -20.83
CA LYS A 22 14.47 -18.34 -20.03
C LYS A 22 14.27 -16.90 -19.54
N ILE A 23 15.33 -16.09 -19.48
CA ILE A 23 15.27 -14.73 -18.92
C ILE A 23 14.49 -13.80 -19.86
N ILE A 24 14.78 -13.84 -21.17
CA ILE A 24 14.10 -12.99 -22.16
C ILE A 24 12.61 -13.31 -22.20
N ASP A 25 12.23 -14.58 -22.20
CA ASP A 25 10.83 -14.99 -22.18
C ASP A 25 10.12 -14.57 -20.90
N ARG A 26 10.79 -14.69 -19.74
CA ARG A 26 10.26 -14.16 -18.47
C ARG A 26 10.04 -12.65 -18.51
N ILE A 27 10.97 -11.89 -19.08
CA ILE A 27 10.82 -10.43 -19.24
C ILE A 27 9.63 -10.11 -20.14
N ARG A 28 9.47 -10.83 -21.26
CA ARG A 28 8.29 -10.66 -22.12
C ARG A 28 7.00 -10.90 -21.34
N ILE A 29 6.94 -12.02 -20.61
CA ILE A 29 5.79 -12.33 -19.74
C ILE A 29 5.55 -11.18 -18.77
N TYR A 30 6.58 -10.71 -18.05
CA TYR A 30 6.50 -9.58 -17.11
C TYR A 30 5.99 -8.29 -17.74
N LEU A 31 6.52 -7.93 -18.90
CA LEU A 31 6.09 -6.74 -19.63
C LEU A 31 4.63 -6.87 -20.10
N ASP A 32 4.24 -8.03 -20.65
CA ASP A 32 2.89 -8.29 -21.15
C ASP A 32 1.84 -8.21 -20.04
N ILE A 33 2.23 -8.56 -18.81
CA ILE A 33 1.34 -8.51 -17.64
C ILE A 33 1.42 -7.17 -16.88
N GLY A 34 2.23 -6.21 -17.34
CA GLY A 34 2.26 -4.84 -16.85
C GLY A 34 3.37 -4.47 -15.86
N VAL A 35 4.35 -5.36 -15.64
CA VAL A 35 5.60 -5.00 -14.94
C VAL A 35 6.34 -3.95 -15.75
N ASN A 36 6.86 -2.92 -15.09
CA ASN A 36 7.49 -1.80 -15.76
C ASN A 36 8.88 -1.45 -15.21
N VAL A 37 9.33 -2.14 -14.17
CA VAL A 37 10.72 -2.11 -13.72
C VAL A 37 11.22 -3.54 -13.50
N ILE A 38 12.37 -3.86 -14.09
CA ILE A 38 13.04 -5.14 -13.89
C ILE A 38 14.24 -4.96 -12.97
N VAL A 39 14.28 -5.73 -11.89
CA VAL A 39 15.40 -5.77 -10.95
C VAL A 39 16.37 -6.87 -11.40
N CYS A 40 17.65 -6.53 -11.51
CA CYS A 40 18.65 -7.43 -12.09
C CYS A 40 19.96 -7.36 -11.31
N ASP A 41 20.56 -8.52 -11.06
CA ASP A 41 21.75 -8.67 -10.22
C ASP A 41 23.05 -8.62 -11.03
N ASN A 42 23.03 -9.06 -12.30
CA ASN A 42 24.23 -9.19 -13.13
C ASN A 42 24.29 -8.12 -14.24
N LEU A 43 25.45 -7.46 -14.35
CA LEU A 43 25.75 -6.50 -15.42
C LEU A 43 25.62 -7.07 -16.83
N ASP A 44 26.03 -8.31 -17.05
CA ASP A 44 25.94 -8.93 -18.37
C ASP A 44 24.48 -9.15 -18.78
N SER A 45 23.63 -9.54 -17.81
CA SER A 45 22.19 -9.62 -17.99
C SER A 45 21.60 -8.24 -18.26
N ILE A 46 21.99 -7.20 -17.53
CA ILE A 46 21.56 -5.81 -17.79
C ILE A 46 21.86 -5.42 -19.24
N LYS A 47 23.08 -5.67 -19.73
CA LYS A 47 23.48 -5.36 -21.12
C LYS A 47 22.67 -6.16 -22.13
N ALA A 48 22.50 -7.46 -21.90
CA ALA A 48 21.72 -8.34 -22.77
C ALA A 48 20.25 -7.90 -22.86
N ILE A 49 19.64 -7.56 -21.72
CA ILE A 49 18.26 -7.07 -21.64
C ILE A 49 18.14 -5.73 -22.36
N LYS A 50 19.04 -4.77 -22.12
CA LYS A 50 19.00 -3.46 -22.79
C LYS A 50 19.18 -3.54 -24.31
N LYS A 51 19.96 -4.51 -24.80
CA LYS A 51 20.13 -4.74 -26.23
C LYS A 51 18.81 -5.13 -26.91
N ILE A 52 17.96 -5.88 -26.21
CA ILE A 52 16.68 -6.40 -26.73
C ILE A 52 15.52 -5.46 -26.42
N PHE A 53 15.43 -4.98 -25.18
CA PHE A 53 14.36 -4.14 -24.65
C PHE A 53 14.91 -2.74 -24.34
N GLN A 54 15.13 -1.94 -25.37
CA GLN A 54 15.80 -0.63 -25.22
C GLN A 54 15.07 0.32 -24.25
N HIS A 55 13.74 0.24 -24.21
CA HIS A 55 12.88 1.14 -23.42
C HIS A 55 12.54 0.63 -22.02
N ILE A 56 12.96 -0.59 -21.65
CA ILE A 56 12.65 -1.12 -20.32
C ILE A 56 13.44 -0.37 -19.25
N ILE A 57 12.83 -0.14 -18.09
CA ILE A 57 13.53 0.40 -16.94
C ILE A 57 14.16 -0.76 -16.19
N ILE A 58 15.48 -0.70 -16.03
CA ILE A 58 16.25 -1.68 -15.25
C ILE A 58 16.73 -1.01 -13.98
N LEU A 59 16.56 -1.72 -12.87
CA LEU A 59 17.10 -1.38 -11.57
C LEU A 59 18.17 -2.40 -11.20
N PRO A 60 19.46 -2.02 -11.16
CA PRO A 60 20.48 -2.87 -10.57
C PRO A 60 20.15 -3.11 -9.09
N SER A 61 20.23 -4.36 -8.62
CA SER A 61 19.95 -4.69 -7.22
C SER A 61 21.03 -4.20 -6.25
N LYS A 62 22.27 -4.06 -6.74
CA LYS A 62 23.39 -3.56 -5.93
C LYS A 62 23.15 -2.10 -5.53
N HIS A 63 23.32 -1.82 -4.24
CA HIS A 63 23.36 -0.46 -3.71
C HIS A 63 24.66 0.25 -4.13
N ILE A 64 24.51 1.44 -4.71
CA ILE A 64 25.62 2.31 -5.09
C ILE A 64 26.24 2.92 -3.84
N THR A 65 27.55 2.77 -3.70
CA THR A 65 28.30 3.27 -2.53
C THR A 65 29.26 4.41 -2.87
N ASN A 66 29.62 4.56 -4.14
CA ASN A 66 30.56 5.57 -4.62
C ASN A 66 30.20 6.09 -6.02
N LYS A 67 30.78 7.23 -6.41
CA LYS A 67 30.54 7.86 -7.71
C LYS A 67 30.93 7.04 -8.94
N ASN A 68 32.01 6.27 -8.86
CA ASN A 68 32.53 5.54 -10.02
C ASN A 68 31.55 4.42 -10.45
N GLU A 69 30.93 3.77 -9.47
CA GLU A 69 29.85 2.79 -9.70
C GLU A 69 28.66 3.45 -10.41
N LEU A 70 28.24 4.63 -9.95
CA LEU A 70 27.13 5.35 -10.57
C LEU A 70 27.43 5.68 -12.04
N GLU A 71 28.60 6.28 -12.31
CA GLU A 71 29.02 6.66 -13.68
C GLU A 71 29.08 5.47 -14.62
N PHE A 72 29.51 4.30 -14.12
CA PHE A 72 29.47 3.06 -14.86
C PHE A 72 28.04 2.67 -15.26
N TYR A 73 27.08 2.69 -14.31
CA TYR A 73 25.68 2.40 -14.62
C TYR A 73 25.05 3.44 -15.56
N CYS A 74 25.39 4.74 -15.40
CA CYS A 74 24.98 5.80 -16.32
C CYS A 74 25.36 5.48 -17.76
N SER A 75 26.61 5.06 -17.97
CA SER A 75 27.19 4.76 -19.29
C SER A 75 26.54 3.54 -19.95
N ASN A 76 25.88 2.68 -19.17
CA ASN A 76 25.12 1.52 -19.65
C ASN A 76 23.61 1.82 -19.80
N GLY A 77 23.20 3.10 -19.75
CA GLY A 77 21.81 3.50 -20.01
C GLY A 77 20.84 3.20 -18.86
N ILE A 78 21.34 3.00 -17.63
CA ILE A 78 20.52 2.88 -16.44
C ILE A 78 19.92 4.22 -16.06
N LYS A 79 18.65 4.19 -15.63
CA LYS A 79 17.87 5.38 -15.25
C LYS A 79 17.40 5.38 -13.80
N MET A 80 17.70 4.31 -13.05
CA MET A 80 17.31 4.17 -11.67
C MET A 80 18.29 3.25 -10.93
N VAL A 81 18.64 3.58 -9.69
CA VAL A 81 19.63 2.85 -8.88
C VAL A 81 19.25 2.87 -7.41
N PHE A 82 19.57 1.80 -6.67
CA PHE A 82 19.60 1.86 -5.21
C PHE A 82 20.84 2.63 -4.74
N VAL A 83 20.68 3.50 -3.76
CA VAL A 83 21.80 4.25 -3.16
C VAL A 83 21.94 3.84 -1.69
N GLU A 84 23.17 3.54 -1.27
CA GLU A 84 23.48 3.29 0.13
C GLU A 84 23.36 4.60 0.91
N LYS A 85 22.46 4.67 1.90
CA LYS A 85 22.19 5.92 2.63
C LYS A 85 23.30 6.27 3.63
N ASN A 86 24.06 5.29 4.08
CA ASN A 86 25.12 5.48 5.08
C ASN A 86 26.51 5.74 4.46
N THR A 87 26.59 5.95 3.14
CA THR A 87 27.87 6.28 2.50
C THR A 87 28.29 7.72 2.75
N ASN A 88 29.59 7.92 2.98
CA ASN A 88 30.20 9.25 3.11
C ASN A 88 30.06 10.09 1.82
N GLU A 89 29.82 9.45 0.67
CA GLU A 89 29.65 10.10 -0.63
C GLU A 89 28.18 10.42 -0.98
N LEU A 90 27.22 10.23 -0.07
CA LEU A 90 25.78 10.28 -0.39
C LEU A 90 25.39 11.56 -1.15
N LYS A 91 25.83 12.72 -0.65
CA LYS A 91 25.51 14.02 -1.26
C LYS A 91 26.06 14.14 -2.69
N GLU A 92 27.26 13.64 -2.94
CA GLU A 92 27.86 13.62 -4.27
C GLU A 92 27.11 12.68 -5.21
N ILE A 93 26.79 11.47 -4.74
CA ILE A 93 26.00 10.48 -5.49
C ILE A 93 24.64 11.04 -5.89
N LEU A 94 23.93 11.71 -4.97
CA LEU A 94 22.63 12.31 -5.27
C LEU A 94 22.74 13.48 -6.25
N ASN A 95 23.81 14.29 -6.16
CA ASN A 95 24.08 15.35 -7.13
C ASN A 95 24.38 14.79 -8.53
N LEU A 96 25.15 13.71 -8.61
CA LEU A 96 25.40 13.02 -9.89
C LEU A 96 24.13 12.39 -10.44
N CYS A 97 23.28 11.80 -9.59
CA CYS A 97 21.97 11.31 -10.02
C CYS A 97 21.15 12.42 -10.68
N LYS A 98 21.10 13.61 -10.06
CA LYS A 98 20.43 14.78 -10.63
C LYS A 98 21.06 15.21 -11.97
N LYS A 99 22.40 15.26 -12.05
CA LYS A 99 23.14 15.63 -13.28
C LYS A 99 22.85 14.68 -14.45
N PHE A 100 22.81 13.37 -14.17
CA PHE A 100 22.59 12.34 -15.20
C PHE A 100 21.11 11.98 -15.40
N ASN A 101 20.19 12.67 -14.70
CA ASN A 101 18.76 12.38 -14.69
C ASN A 101 18.46 10.90 -14.36
N ILE A 102 19.18 10.39 -13.35
CA ILE A 102 18.96 9.08 -12.73
C ILE A 102 18.09 9.26 -11.50
N VAL A 103 17.17 8.34 -11.29
CA VAL A 103 16.31 8.31 -10.11
C VAL A 103 17.01 7.48 -9.01
N PRO A 104 17.47 8.11 -7.92
CA PRO A 104 17.96 7.37 -6.77
C PRO A 104 16.79 6.77 -5.98
N ILE A 105 16.94 5.51 -5.57
CA ILE A 105 16.08 4.83 -4.61
C ILE A 105 16.83 4.71 -3.28
N LEU A 106 16.22 5.24 -2.21
CA LEU A 106 16.74 5.12 -0.85
C LEU A 106 15.85 4.19 -0.04
N SER A 107 16.46 3.20 0.62
CA SER A 107 15.72 2.22 1.42
C SER A 107 15.60 2.66 2.89
N ILE A 108 14.39 2.55 3.43
CA ILE A 108 14.09 2.77 4.85
C ILE A 108 13.46 1.53 5.45
N SER A 109 13.69 1.30 6.75
CA SER A 109 13.08 0.20 7.49
C SER A 109 12.53 0.61 8.86
N ASN A 110 12.74 1.86 9.28
CA ASN A 110 12.40 2.33 10.62
C ASN A 110 12.28 3.87 10.71
N ASN A 111 11.88 4.38 11.88
CA ASN A 111 11.71 5.82 12.13
C ASN A 111 13.02 6.62 12.09
N SER A 112 14.16 6.03 12.47
CA SER A 112 15.46 6.74 12.38
C SER A 112 15.85 7.04 10.93
N ASP A 113 15.51 6.14 10.01
CA ASP A 113 15.72 6.37 8.58
C ASP A 113 14.85 7.50 8.04
N ILE A 114 13.61 7.62 8.53
CA ILE A 114 12.70 8.72 8.15
C ILE A 114 13.28 10.06 8.60
N ALA A 115 13.77 10.14 9.85
CA ALA A 115 14.42 11.34 10.35
C ALA A 115 15.65 11.72 9.50
N PHE A 116 16.48 10.74 9.14
CA PHE A 116 17.64 10.95 8.26
C PHE A 116 17.20 11.51 6.90
N ILE A 117 16.26 10.85 6.26
CA ILE A 117 15.79 11.18 4.91
C ILE A 117 15.09 12.55 4.86
N THR A 118 14.28 12.89 5.86
CA THR A 118 13.54 14.16 5.90
C THR A 118 14.42 15.37 6.20
N THR A 119 15.52 15.19 6.94
CA THR A 119 16.39 16.30 7.38
C THR A 119 17.64 16.48 6.50
N GLN A 120 18.23 15.39 6.01
CA GLN A 120 19.52 15.41 5.31
C GLN A 120 19.40 15.35 3.79
N VAL A 121 18.24 14.92 3.27
CA VAL A 121 18.05 14.68 1.84
C VAL A 121 16.91 15.54 1.30
N HIS A 122 17.18 16.37 0.30
CA HIS A 122 16.12 17.03 -0.45
C HIS A 122 15.51 16.03 -1.46
N LEU A 123 14.36 15.48 -1.11
CA LEU A 123 13.76 14.29 -1.75
C LEU A 123 12.98 14.53 -3.04
N GLN A 124 13.04 15.73 -3.60
CA GLN A 124 12.21 16.08 -4.77
C GLN A 124 12.49 15.20 -6.00
N ASN A 125 13.67 14.57 -6.07
CA ASN A 125 14.08 13.71 -7.18
C ASN A 125 14.35 12.24 -6.79
N ALA A 126 14.02 11.83 -5.56
CA ALA A 126 14.28 10.47 -5.08
C ALA A 126 12.98 9.67 -4.92
N ILE A 127 13.11 8.34 -4.96
CA ILE A 127 12.06 7.42 -4.54
C ILE A 127 12.48 6.77 -3.22
N ILE A 128 11.54 6.65 -2.28
CA ILE A 128 11.78 5.95 -1.02
C ILE A 128 11.25 4.53 -1.10
N ALA A 129 12.12 3.54 -1.00
CA ALA A 129 11.73 2.15 -0.82
C ALA A 129 11.50 1.86 0.67
N ILE A 130 10.28 1.46 1.03
CA ILE A 130 9.91 1.14 2.41
C ILE A 130 9.97 -0.37 2.60
N ASP A 131 10.82 -0.79 3.52
CA ASP A 131 11.12 -2.19 3.85
C ASP A 131 11.14 -2.37 5.37
N GLY A 132 9.99 -2.17 6.01
CA GLY A 132 9.80 -2.40 7.44
C GLY A 132 9.92 -3.88 7.81
N LYS A 133 9.93 -4.18 9.11
CA LYS A 133 10.08 -5.57 9.60
C LYS A 133 8.96 -6.49 9.11
N ASN A 134 7.78 -5.92 8.90
CA ASN A 134 6.62 -6.57 8.29
C ASN A 134 5.83 -5.52 7.49
N ILE A 135 4.80 -5.98 6.76
CA ILE A 135 4.02 -5.10 5.89
C ILE A 135 3.24 -4.01 6.64
N HIS A 136 2.76 -4.29 7.86
CA HIS A 136 2.05 -3.30 8.69
C HIS A 136 2.99 -2.19 9.16
N ASP A 137 4.21 -2.54 9.56
CA ASP A 137 5.24 -1.55 9.91
C ASP A 137 5.52 -0.63 8.71
N SER A 138 5.61 -1.19 7.50
CA SER A 138 5.79 -0.40 6.28
C SER A 138 4.63 0.54 5.97
N PHE A 139 3.40 0.11 6.25
CA PHE A 139 2.22 0.96 6.14
C PHE A 139 2.23 2.10 7.15
N ILE A 140 2.69 1.86 8.38
CA ILE A 140 2.87 2.90 9.40
C ILE A 140 3.95 3.90 8.97
N LEU A 141 5.12 3.41 8.52
CA LEU A 141 6.22 4.26 8.02
C LEU A 141 5.77 5.13 6.85
N LYS A 142 4.95 4.61 5.94
CA LYS A 142 4.39 5.37 4.80
C LYS A 142 3.61 6.61 5.23
N MET A 143 2.90 6.55 6.37
CA MET A 143 2.09 7.67 6.86
C MET A 143 2.92 8.81 7.44
N GLN A 144 4.16 8.54 7.82
CA GLN A 144 5.09 9.54 8.32
C GLN A 144 5.85 10.26 7.19
N ILE A 145 5.81 9.72 5.96
CA ILE A 145 6.44 10.32 4.79
C ILE A 145 5.47 11.30 4.11
N PRO A 146 5.90 12.55 3.84
CA PRO A 146 5.10 13.53 3.12
C PRO A 146 4.48 12.98 1.81
N PRO A 147 3.17 13.21 1.55
CA PRO A 147 2.46 12.61 0.41
C PRO A 147 3.06 12.92 -0.98
N GLN A 148 3.77 14.03 -1.12
CA GLN A 148 4.42 14.44 -2.36
C GLN A 148 5.68 13.62 -2.71
N ILE A 149 6.26 12.91 -1.73
CA ILE A 149 7.43 12.07 -1.96
C ILE A 149 6.96 10.72 -2.48
N LYS A 150 7.54 10.29 -3.60
CA LYS A 150 7.26 8.97 -4.15
C LYS A 150 7.81 7.88 -3.25
N THR A 151 6.95 6.94 -2.89
CA THR A 151 7.32 5.77 -2.11
C THR A 151 6.98 4.49 -2.86
N ILE A 152 7.78 3.45 -2.68
CA ILE A 152 7.52 2.11 -3.18
C ILE A 152 7.58 1.12 -2.02
N LEU A 153 6.67 0.14 -1.99
CA LEU A 153 6.65 -0.90 -0.97
C LEU A 153 7.61 -2.01 -1.40
N LYS A 154 8.62 -2.30 -0.59
CA LYS A 154 9.62 -3.33 -0.87
C LYS A 154 9.31 -4.68 -0.21
N ASN A 155 8.54 -4.70 0.87
CA ASN A 155 8.10 -5.96 1.50
C ASN A 155 7.38 -6.87 0.51
N ASP A 156 7.51 -8.18 0.75
CA ASP A 156 6.81 -9.19 -0.03
C ASP A 156 5.29 -9.01 0.07
N ILE A 157 4.68 -8.79 -1.10
CA ILE A 157 3.24 -8.82 -1.27
C ILE A 157 2.81 -10.26 -1.50
N HIS A 158 2.03 -10.79 -0.55
CA HIS A 158 1.53 -12.16 -0.61
C HIS A 158 0.07 -12.22 -1.07
N SER A 159 -0.63 -11.08 -1.13
CA SER A 159 -2.05 -11.05 -1.48
C SER A 159 -2.47 -9.80 -2.27
N LEU A 160 -3.62 -9.89 -2.94
CA LEU A 160 -4.28 -8.74 -3.57
C LEU A 160 -4.71 -7.68 -2.55
N ASN A 161 -4.94 -8.08 -1.29
CA ASN A 161 -5.33 -7.18 -0.22
C ASN A 161 -4.18 -6.26 0.16
N ASP A 162 -2.96 -6.80 0.27
CA ASP A 162 -1.76 -6.03 0.56
C ASP A 162 -1.52 -4.94 -0.48
N ALA A 163 -1.68 -5.28 -1.76
CA ALA A 163 -1.57 -4.32 -2.85
C ALA A 163 -2.70 -3.27 -2.85
N TYR A 164 -3.92 -3.67 -2.51
CA TYR A 164 -5.04 -2.74 -2.33
C TYR A 164 -4.72 -1.73 -1.22
N ILE A 165 -4.28 -2.20 -0.06
CA ILE A 165 -3.89 -1.35 1.08
C ILE A 165 -2.75 -0.42 0.67
N ALA A 166 -1.64 -0.95 0.13
CA ALA A 166 -0.52 -0.14 -0.33
C ALA A 166 -0.97 0.98 -1.27
N THR A 167 -1.85 0.67 -2.23
CA THR A 167 -2.36 1.69 -3.16
C THR A 167 -3.19 2.76 -2.45
N SER A 168 -4.10 2.36 -1.57
CA SER A 168 -4.96 3.29 -0.81
C SER A 168 -4.15 4.20 0.12
N LEU A 169 -2.96 3.76 0.56
CA LEU A 169 -2.02 4.55 1.34
C LEU A 169 -1.16 5.50 0.48
N GLY A 170 -1.32 5.47 -0.84
CA GLY A 170 -0.62 6.34 -1.78
C GLY A 170 0.79 5.86 -2.14
N PHE A 171 1.09 4.57 -2.04
CA PHE A 171 2.32 4.04 -2.62
C PHE A 171 2.32 4.23 -4.14
N SER A 172 3.44 4.71 -4.68
CA SER A 172 3.67 4.88 -6.11
C SER A 172 4.10 3.59 -6.81
N GLY A 173 4.39 2.53 -6.06
CA GLY A 173 4.78 1.25 -6.62
C GLY A 173 5.01 0.17 -5.57
N ILE A 174 5.21 -1.05 -6.06
CA ILE A 174 5.37 -2.26 -5.24
C ILE A 174 6.45 -3.17 -5.84
N PHE A 175 7.24 -3.81 -4.98
CA PHE A 175 8.06 -4.96 -5.34
C PHE A 175 7.22 -6.23 -5.27
N CYS A 176 7.38 -7.09 -6.27
CA CYS A 176 6.65 -8.34 -6.37
C CYS A 176 7.58 -9.39 -6.98
N ASP A 177 8.44 -9.96 -6.15
CA ASP A 177 9.47 -10.91 -6.59
C ASP A 177 8.90 -12.31 -6.88
N ASN A 178 7.73 -12.63 -6.34
CA ASN A 178 7.08 -13.95 -6.46
C ASN A 178 5.92 -13.98 -7.48
N ILE A 179 5.86 -13.04 -8.43
CA ILE A 179 4.78 -12.91 -9.41
C ILE A 179 4.47 -14.23 -10.13
N LEU A 180 5.50 -14.96 -10.56
CA LEU A 180 5.32 -16.18 -11.37
C LEU A 180 4.77 -17.34 -10.53
N ASP A 181 5.20 -17.45 -9.29
CA ASP A 181 4.78 -18.53 -8.38
C ASP A 181 3.31 -18.38 -7.96
N ILE A 182 2.76 -17.17 -8.03
CA ILE A 182 1.37 -16.85 -7.66
C ILE A 182 0.41 -16.93 -8.88
N GLY A 183 0.88 -17.40 -10.05
CA GLY A 183 0.05 -17.57 -11.25
C GLY A 183 0.16 -16.42 -12.27
N ALA A 184 1.30 -15.73 -12.27
CA ALA A 184 1.80 -14.78 -13.26
C ALA A 184 0.74 -13.77 -13.76
N GLY A 185 0.13 -14.01 -14.92
CA GLY A 185 -0.72 -13.02 -15.59
C GLY A 185 -2.07 -12.75 -14.94
N LYS A 186 -2.71 -13.76 -14.33
CA LYS A 186 -4.00 -13.53 -13.65
C LYS A 186 -3.80 -12.70 -12.38
N PHE A 187 -2.73 -12.96 -11.64
CA PHE A 187 -2.44 -12.24 -10.41
C PHE A 187 -2.11 -10.76 -10.66
N ILE A 188 -1.26 -10.43 -11.65
CA ILE A 188 -0.97 -9.02 -11.92
C ILE A 188 -2.17 -8.26 -12.46
N ASN A 189 -2.97 -8.85 -13.33
CA ASN A 189 -4.21 -8.18 -13.74
C ASN A 189 -5.13 -7.89 -12.53
N LEU A 190 -5.21 -8.84 -11.59
CA LEU A 190 -5.95 -8.63 -10.35
C LEU A 190 -5.30 -7.57 -9.44
N LEU A 191 -3.96 -7.50 -9.38
CA LEU A 191 -3.23 -6.44 -8.69
C LEU A 191 -3.58 -5.08 -9.31
N TYR A 192 -3.50 -4.96 -10.63
CA TYR A 192 -3.84 -3.73 -11.35
C TYR A 192 -5.29 -3.29 -11.09
N LEU A 193 -6.23 -4.24 -11.07
CA LEU A 193 -7.62 -3.96 -10.70
C LEU A 193 -7.74 -3.50 -9.24
N ALA A 194 -6.99 -4.09 -8.31
CA ALA A 194 -6.92 -3.65 -6.93
C ALA A 194 -6.36 -2.22 -6.83
N PHE A 195 -5.28 -1.90 -7.55
CA PHE A 195 -4.72 -0.55 -7.65
C PHE A 195 -5.78 0.46 -8.11
N LYS A 196 -6.47 0.14 -9.22
CA LYS A 196 -7.48 1.03 -9.80
C LYS A 196 -8.65 1.26 -8.83
N SER A 197 -9.06 0.22 -8.11
CA SER A 197 -10.18 0.28 -7.16
C SER A 197 -9.81 1.05 -5.89
N ALA A 198 -8.59 0.90 -5.41
CA ALA A 198 -8.11 1.50 -4.17
C ALA A 198 -7.81 3.01 -4.26
N LYS A 199 -7.63 3.57 -5.47
CA LYS A 199 -7.14 4.95 -5.68
C LYS A 199 -7.96 6.03 -4.95
N ASN A 200 -9.26 5.81 -4.78
CA ASN A 200 -10.16 6.76 -4.13
C ASN A 200 -10.63 6.29 -2.74
N ASP A 201 -10.12 5.14 -2.29
CA ASP A 201 -10.45 4.60 -0.97
C ASP A 201 -9.62 5.31 0.09
N THR A 202 -10.30 5.90 1.08
CA THR A 202 -9.64 6.66 2.16
C THR A 202 -9.62 5.90 3.49
N PHE A 203 -10.23 4.71 3.56
CA PHE A 203 -10.34 3.95 4.80
C PHE A 203 -8.98 3.62 5.39
N TYR A 204 -8.11 2.92 4.65
CA TYR A 204 -6.81 2.52 5.17
C TYR A 204 -5.90 3.73 5.42
N TYR A 205 -5.98 4.78 4.60
CA TYR A 205 -5.24 6.00 4.85
C TYR A 205 -5.58 6.60 6.22
N LYS A 206 -6.88 6.76 6.52
CA LYS A 206 -7.34 7.23 7.83
C LYS A 206 -6.91 6.30 8.96
N LEU A 207 -7.06 4.99 8.76
CA LEU A 207 -6.71 3.98 9.76
C LEU A 207 -5.22 3.96 10.10
N TYR A 208 -4.35 3.89 9.09
CA TYR A 208 -2.90 3.88 9.31
C TYR A 208 -2.37 5.25 9.74
N SER A 209 -2.99 6.35 9.32
CA SER A 209 -2.64 7.68 9.83
C SER A 209 -2.86 7.79 11.34
N ARG A 210 -3.87 7.09 11.88
CA ARG A 210 -4.10 6.96 13.32
C ARG A 210 -3.08 6.05 13.96
N LEU A 211 -2.88 4.85 13.41
CA LEU A 211 -1.87 3.89 13.90
C LEU A 211 -0.45 4.47 13.97
N ALA A 212 -0.13 5.40 13.07
CA ALA A 212 1.16 6.10 13.07
C ALA A 212 1.30 7.14 14.19
N LYS A 213 0.18 7.62 14.76
CA LYS A 213 0.16 8.56 15.89
C LYS A 213 -0.02 7.85 17.23
N ASP A 214 -0.93 6.88 17.26
CA ASP A 214 -1.20 6.03 18.42
C ASP A 214 -1.26 4.57 17.98
N SER A 215 -0.52 3.72 18.68
CA SER A 215 -0.52 2.27 18.50
C SER A 215 -1.88 1.59 18.74
N LYS A 216 -2.85 2.27 19.35
CA LYS A 216 -4.15 1.72 19.72
C LYS A 216 -5.28 2.45 18.99
N ILE A 217 -6.24 1.66 18.55
CA ILE A 217 -7.47 2.14 17.91
C ILE A 217 -8.65 1.84 18.83
N ILE A 218 -9.42 2.86 19.20
CA ILE A 218 -10.63 2.70 20.00
C ILE A 218 -11.81 2.41 19.08
N ASN A 219 -12.33 1.18 19.16
CA ASN A 219 -13.52 0.76 18.43
C ASN A 219 -14.70 0.55 19.37
N VAL A 220 -15.82 1.19 19.07
CA VAL A 220 -17.10 0.98 19.73
C VAL A 220 -17.96 0.03 18.91
N TYR A 221 -18.30 -1.11 19.50
CA TYR A 221 -19.20 -2.07 18.88
C TYR A 221 -20.67 -1.73 19.18
N LEU A 222 -21.47 -1.62 18.12
CA LEU A 222 -22.88 -1.31 18.16
C LEU A 222 -23.70 -2.48 17.58
N GLY A 223 -24.21 -3.34 18.47
CA GLY A 223 -24.99 -4.54 18.08
C GLY A 223 -26.43 -4.60 18.59
N GLU A 224 -26.93 -3.54 19.23
CA GLU A 224 -28.26 -3.54 19.82
C GLU A 224 -29.33 -2.95 18.90
N LYS A 225 -30.56 -3.45 19.04
CA LYS A 225 -31.70 -3.15 18.16
C LYS A 225 -32.11 -1.66 18.12
N ASN A 226 -31.78 -0.86 19.14
CA ASN A 226 -32.29 0.50 19.32
C ASN A 226 -31.24 1.47 19.90
N ILE A 227 -30.24 1.86 19.10
CA ILE A 227 -29.29 2.90 19.50
C ILE A 227 -29.93 4.27 19.21
N SER A 228 -30.02 5.15 20.20
CA SER A 228 -30.64 6.46 19.98
C SER A 228 -29.69 7.41 19.22
N ILE A 229 -30.24 8.41 18.52
CA ILE A 229 -29.41 9.42 17.85
C ILE A 229 -28.58 10.20 18.88
N ASP A 230 -29.13 10.49 20.07
CA ASP A 230 -28.42 11.21 21.12
C ASP A 230 -27.19 10.44 21.63
N GLU A 231 -27.28 9.11 21.72
CA GLU A 231 -26.13 8.27 22.06
C GLU A 231 -25.04 8.35 21.00
N ILE A 232 -25.42 8.37 19.71
CA ILE A 232 -24.47 8.53 18.61
C ILE A 232 -23.78 9.90 18.67
N ILE A 233 -24.53 10.96 19.00
CA ILE A 233 -23.97 12.30 19.17
C ILE A 233 -22.91 12.28 20.27
N ARG A 234 -23.22 11.73 21.45
CA ARG A 234 -22.27 11.61 22.57
C ARG A 234 -21.03 10.80 22.20
N LEU A 235 -21.20 9.68 21.50
CA LEU A 235 -20.07 8.90 21.01
C LEU A 235 -19.19 9.70 20.05
N CYS A 236 -19.77 10.56 19.22
CA CYS A 236 -19.02 11.42 18.30
C CYS A 236 -18.22 12.53 18.98
N GLU A 237 -18.58 12.88 20.22
CA GLU A 237 -17.91 13.89 21.06
C GLU A 237 -16.74 13.30 21.86
N ILE A 238 -16.65 11.96 21.96
CA ILE A 238 -15.56 11.24 22.63
C ILE A 238 -14.49 10.88 21.60
N ASP A 239 -13.25 10.69 22.04
CA ASP A 239 -12.10 10.32 21.20
C ASP A 239 -12.18 8.85 20.77
N ILE A 240 -13.12 8.54 19.86
CA ILE A 240 -13.29 7.23 19.26
C ILE A 240 -12.81 7.22 17.81
N ASP A 241 -12.20 6.11 17.40
CA ASP A 241 -11.68 5.97 16.05
C ASP A 241 -12.69 5.29 15.12
N ILE A 242 -13.29 4.21 15.61
CA ILE A 242 -14.14 3.32 14.84
C ILE A 242 -15.47 3.13 15.55
N ILE A 243 -16.54 3.12 14.76
CA ILE A 243 -17.82 2.56 15.17
C ILE A 243 -18.12 1.38 14.25
N SER A 244 -18.20 0.18 14.83
CA SER A 244 -18.59 -1.03 14.12
C SER A 244 -20.08 -1.33 14.33
N PHE A 245 -20.81 -1.50 13.23
CA PHE A 245 -22.26 -1.72 13.21
C PHE A 245 -22.58 -3.17 12.89
N ASP A 246 -23.31 -3.83 13.79
CA ASP A 246 -23.99 -5.08 13.46
C ASP A 246 -25.33 -4.77 12.78
N PHE A 247 -25.48 -5.28 11.57
CA PHE A 247 -26.70 -5.11 10.78
C PHE A 247 -27.77 -6.11 11.18
N ASN A 248 -27.41 -7.17 11.90
CA ASN A 248 -28.39 -8.11 12.39
C ASN A 248 -29.38 -7.40 13.29
N ASN A 249 -30.66 -7.72 13.11
CA ASN A 249 -31.73 -7.27 13.99
C ASN A 249 -31.95 -5.74 14.04
N THR A 250 -31.23 -4.95 13.23
CA THR A 250 -31.34 -3.48 13.19
C THR A 250 -32.20 -3.02 12.01
N ASN A 251 -33.04 -2.01 12.21
CA ASN A 251 -33.83 -1.42 11.12
C ASN A 251 -32.89 -0.69 10.13
N ILE A 252 -32.80 -1.19 8.89
CA ILE A 252 -31.89 -0.68 7.86
C ILE A 252 -32.14 0.80 7.51
N LYS A 253 -33.41 1.26 7.50
CA LYS A 253 -33.72 2.67 7.24
C LYS A 253 -33.21 3.55 8.38
N TYR A 254 -33.37 3.08 9.61
CA TYR A 254 -32.90 3.79 10.79
C TYR A 254 -31.36 3.85 10.84
N LEU A 255 -30.69 2.73 10.58
CA LEU A 255 -29.23 2.66 10.50
C LEU A 255 -28.66 3.60 9.44
N LYS A 256 -29.33 3.71 8.28
CA LYS A 256 -28.95 4.68 7.25
C LYS A 256 -28.98 6.12 7.76
N ASN A 257 -29.95 6.48 8.61
CA ASN A 257 -30.03 7.80 9.21
C ASN A 257 -28.89 8.02 10.22
N ILE A 258 -28.60 7.03 11.08
CA ILE A 258 -27.45 7.08 12.00
C ILE A 258 -26.14 7.34 11.25
N LEU A 259 -25.85 6.57 10.19
CA LEU A 259 -24.62 6.73 9.41
C LEU A 259 -24.50 8.12 8.77
N LYS A 260 -25.63 8.66 8.28
CA LYS A 260 -25.68 10.04 7.76
C LYS A 260 -25.40 11.07 8.85
N THR A 261 -25.98 10.90 10.03
CA THR A 261 -25.77 11.79 11.17
C THR A 261 -24.30 11.81 11.59
N ILE A 262 -23.64 10.65 11.71
CA ILE A 262 -22.20 10.57 12.01
C ILE A 262 -21.38 11.30 10.96
N ASN A 263 -21.70 11.14 9.67
CA ASN A 263 -21.03 11.84 8.57
C ASN A 263 -21.18 13.37 8.63
N ILE A 264 -22.22 13.88 9.28
CA ILE A 264 -22.43 15.32 9.47
C ILE A 264 -21.62 15.80 10.68
N ILE A 265 -21.68 15.06 11.79
CA ILE A 265 -21.09 15.47 13.07
C ILE A 265 -19.57 15.28 13.07
N ASN A 266 -19.11 14.07 12.71
CA ASN A 266 -17.70 13.71 12.78
C ASN A 266 -17.30 12.77 11.64
N LYS A 267 -16.77 13.37 10.56
CA LYS A 267 -16.31 12.65 9.36
C LYS A 267 -15.06 11.80 9.57
N ASN A 268 -14.35 12.02 10.68
CA ASN A 268 -13.11 11.32 10.98
C ASN A 268 -13.36 9.93 11.57
N ILE A 269 -14.51 9.72 12.23
CA ILE A 269 -14.91 8.41 12.73
C ILE A 269 -15.14 7.45 11.56
N LEU A 270 -14.44 6.32 11.61
CA LEU A 270 -14.56 5.25 10.62
C LEU A 270 -15.79 4.41 10.94
N LYS A 271 -16.67 4.23 9.96
CA LYS A 271 -17.90 3.45 10.10
C LYS A 271 -17.70 2.10 9.43
N ILE A 272 -17.84 1.03 10.20
CA ILE A 272 -17.52 -0.32 9.74
C ILE A 272 -18.77 -1.19 9.82
N GLY A 273 -19.13 -1.84 8.72
CA GLY A 273 -20.22 -2.83 8.70
C GLY A 273 -19.70 -4.21 9.07
N ILE A 274 -20.29 -4.86 10.06
CA ILE A 274 -19.88 -6.22 10.45
C ILE A 274 -20.63 -7.21 9.57
N VAL A 275 -19.85 -8.01 8.84
CA VAL A 275 -20.37 -8.98 7.91
C VAL A 275 -20.54 -10.32 8.60
N GLN A 276 -21.77 -10.82 8.56
CA GLN A 276 -22.15 -12.17 8.99
C GLN A 276 -22.56 -13.02 7.77
N ASP A 277 -22.81 -14.32 7.95
CA ASP A 277 -23.18 -15.25 6.85
C ASP A 277 -24.64 -15.03 6.36
N ASP A 278 -25.00 -13.78 6.03
CA ASP A 278 -26.23 -13.40 5.36
C ASP A 278 -25.89 -12.61 4.08
N LYS A 279 -26.19 -13.23 2.92
CA LYS A 279 -25.94 -12.63 1.61
C LYS A 279 -26.72 -11.33 1.38
N LYS A 280 -27.96 -11.24 1.84
CA LYS A 280 -28.79 -10.03 1.66
C LYS A 280 -28.22 -8.88 2.46
N LEU A 281 -27.85 -9.12 3.72
CA LEU A 281 -27.22 -8.09 4.55
C LEU A 281 -25.87 -7.67 3.99
N PHE A 282 -25.06 -8.61 3.50
CA PHE A 282 -23.80 -8.28 2.82
C PHE A 282 -24.02 -7.32 1.62
N HIS A 283 -25.03 -7.57 0.78
CA HIS A 283 -25.35 -6.67 -0.34
C HIS A 283 -25.78 -5.27 0.12
N ILE A 284 -26.57 -5.19 1.20
CA ILE A 284 -26.98 -3.91 1.79
C ILE A 284 -25.76 -3.14 2.32
N GLN A 285 -24.89 -3.82 3.08
CA GLN A 285 -23.67 -3.22 3.62
C GLN A 285 -22.72 -2.75 2.51
N ARG A 286 -22.53 -3.56 1.45
CA ARG A 286 -21.77 -3.15 0.25
C ARG A 286 -22.38 -1.93 -0.44
N ASN A 287 -23.70 -1.84 -0.53
CA ASN A 287 -24.36 -0.65 -1.07
C ASN A 287 -24.12 0.57 -0.18
N PHE A 288 -24.14 0.41 1.15
CA PHE A 288 -23.82 1.51 2.06
C PHE A 288 -22.37 1.97 1.92
N GLN A 289 -21.42 1.04 1.76
CA GLN A 289 -20.02 1.37 1.50
C GLN A 289 -19.85 2.11 0.16
N ASN A 290 -20.45 1.60 -0.92
CA ASN A 290 -20.36 2.22 -2.24
C ASN A 290 -20.95 3.65 -2.27
N ASN A 291 -21.91 3.96 -1.39
CA ASN A 291 -22.50 5.30 -1.25
C ASN A 291 -21.80 6.16 -0.19
N GLY A 292 -20.65 5.73 0.35
CA GLY A 292 -19.87 6.50 1.34
C GLY A 292 -20.51 6.59 2.73
N LEU A 293 -21.46 5.70 3.05
CA LEU A 293 -22.06 5.61 4.39
C LEU A 293 -21.24 4.72 5.33
N LEU A 294 -20.61 3.67 4.81
CA LEU A 294 -19.60 2.88 5.51
C LEU A 294 -18.25 3.13 4.86
N ASP A 295 -17.18 3.14 5.66
CA ASP A 295 -15.80 3.22 5.16
C ASP A 295 -15.27 1.81 4.83
N ALA A 296 -15.59 0.80 5.63
CA ALA A 296 -15.13 -0.57 5.42
C ALA A 296 -16.15 -1.62 5.89
N LEU A 297 -15.86 -2.87 5.53
CA LEU A 297 -16.54 -4.05 6.06
C LEU A 297 -15.59 -4.88 6.92
N GLU A 298 -16.03 -5.34 8.09
CA GLU A 298 -15.32 -6.32 8.89
C GLU A 298 -15.80 -7.72 8.51
N ILE A 299 -14.89 -8.55 8.02
CA ILE A 299 -15.20 -9.92 7.64
C ILE A 299 -14.82 -10.82 8.81
N ALA A 300 -15.82 -11.25 9.57
CA ALA A 300 -15.63 -12.05 10.78
C ALA A 300 -15.36 -13.54 10.49
N ASP A 301 -15.76 -14.06 9.33
CA ASP A 301 -15.64 -15.49 8.95
C ASP A 301 -14.65 -15.70 7.79
N LEU A 302 -13.65 -16.56 8.03
CA LEU A 302 -12.69 -17.04 7.03
C LEU A 302 -13.37 -17.68 5.81
N LYS A 303 -14.52 -18.36 5.98
CA LYS A 303 -15.28 -18.94 4.85
C LYS A 303 -15.85 -17.85 3.94
N MET A 304 -16.28 -16.72 4.49
CA MET A 304 -16.70 -15.58 3.70
C MET A 304 -15.52 -14.92 3.00
N PHE A 305 -14.38 -14.78 3.67
CA PHE A 305 -13.16 -14.25 3.07
C PHE A 305 -12.72 -15.07 1.84
N GLN A 306 -12.74 -16.40 1.94
CA GLN A 306 -12.41 -17.30 0.81
C GLN A 306 -13.35 -17.15 -0.40
N ARG A 307 -14.58 -16.67 -0.21
CA ARG A 307 -15.54 -16.41 -1.30
C ARG A 307 -15.22 -15.10 -2.04
N ILE A 308 -14.40 -14.21 -1.47
CA ILE A 308 -13.96 -12.97 -2.11
C ILE A 308 -12.85 -13.28 -3.09
N LYS A 309 -13.24 -13.51 -4.34
CA LYS A 309 -12.30 -13.80 -5.44
C LYS A 309 -11.50 -12.57 -5.90
N LYS A 310 -11.92 -11.36 -5.55
CA LYS A 310 -11.30 -10.09 -5.95
C LYS A 310 -11.43 -9.04 -4.85
N VAL A 311 -10.34 -8.38 -4.49
CA VAL A 311 -10.33 -7.25 -3.57
C VAL A 311 -10.59 -5.96 -4.36
N THR A 312 -11.78 -5.40 -4.19
CA THR A 312 -12.24 -4.19 -4.91
C THR A 312 -12.85 -3.17 -3.95
N PHE A 313 -12.67 -3.36 -2.65
CA PHE A 313 -13.21 -2.54 -1.59
C PHE A 313 -12.39 -2.73 -0.30
N ALA A 314 -12.42 -1.73 0.58
CA ALA A 314 -11.81 -1.84 1.90
C ALA A 314 -12.56 -2.83 2.80
N PHE A 315 -11.80 -3.73 3.40
CA PHE A 315 -12.25 -4.60 4.48
C PHE A 315 -11.08 -4.96 5.38
N TYR A 316 -11.34 -5.45 6.60
CA TYR A 316 -10.27 -6.08 7.37
C TYR A 316 -10.78 -7.32 8.07
N LEU A 317 -9.85 -8.22 8.35
CA LEU A 317 -10.11 -9.45 9.10
C LEU A 317 -10.02 -9.12 10.58
N LYS A 318 -10.96 -9.65 11.36
CA LYS A 318 -10.95 -9.48 12.81
C LYS A 318 -9.60 -9.96 13.37
N GLY A 319 -8.94 -9.12 14.17
CA GLY A 319 -7.63 -9.41 14.77
C GLY A 319 -6.41 -9.11 13.90
N SER A 320 -6.58 -8.63 12.66
CA SER A 320 -5.44 -8.23 11.80
C SER A 320 -4.80 -6.89 12.17
N ILE A 321 -5.47 -6.10 13.02
CA ILE A 321 -5.04 -4.76 13.43
C ILE A 321 -5.25 -4.66 14.95
N PRO A 322 -4.33 -4.05 15.71
CA PRO A 322 -4.51 -3.83 17.14
C PRO A 322 -5.68 -2.87 17.40
N VAL A 323 -6.86 -3.45 17.62
CA VAL A 323 -8.10 -2.72 17.91
C VAL A 323 -8.50 -2.99 19.35
N MET A 324 -8.63 -1.94 20.14
CA MET A 324 -9.25 -2.00 21.46
C MET A 324 -10.77 -1.92 21.28
N ILE A 325 -11.44 -3.04 21.51
CA ILE A 325 -12.90 -3.07 21.49
C ILE A 325 -13.41 -2.59 22.84
N THR A 326 -14.12 -1.48 22.82
CA THR A 326 -14.79 -0.91 23.99
C THR A 326 -16.28 -1.20 23.87
N GLN A 327 -16.87 -1.74 24.94
CA GLN A 327 -18.32 -1.89 25.03
C GLN A 327 -18.95 -0.53 25.35
N LYS A 328 -20.08 -0.23 24.71
CA LYS A 328 -20.82 1.04 24.83
C LYS A 328 -20.97 1.52 26.28
N GLU A 329 -21.27 0.61 27.22
CA GLU A 329 -21.50 0.92 28.64
C GLU A 329 -20.26 1.41 29.40
N LYS A 330 -19.05 1.26 28.86
CA LYS A 330 -17.81 1.68 29.54
C LYS A 330 -17.31 3.08 29.16
N LEU A 331 -17.94 3.72 28.17
CA LEU A 331 -17.55 5.03 27.63
C LEU A 331 -18.48 6.18 28.01
N LEU A 332 -19.64 5.87 28.59
CA LEU A 332 -20.64 6.81 29.08
C LEU A 332 -20.67 6.74 30.60
#